data_AF-A0A382N783-F1
#
_entry.id   AF-A0A382N783-F1
#
_cell.length_a   1.000
_cell.length_b   1.000
_cell.length_c   1.000
_cell.angle_alpha   90.00
_cell.angle_beta   90.00
_cell.angle_gamma   90.00
#
_symmetry.space_group_name_H-M   'P 1'
#
loop_
_entity.id
_entity.type
_entity.pdbx_description
1 polymer ?
#
loop_
_entity_poly.entity_id
_entity_poly.type
_entity_poly.pdbx_seq_one_letter_code
_entity_poly.pdbx_strand_id
1 'polypeptide(L)'
;VIRSALLSTAFIALLANPGLAQLPGELYHKACDEGDPYVCNLLGIMHESGRAVTKDLSIASNLYRRACEGGELMGCTNLGLMYEAGIGVTPDPARAVGLFRVACEGGQQLSCEQLDRTEFTLPAQFNRIGRVGDAETHEPLSEAIVELPLLGIRAVSDPQGRFEIEDVPPGQHLVQAQRLGYGVLTATLDFPGNPDLVLLLRKGPAGDLRAPGTVEGRVIDGIGNISLANVDISVLGQPRTRTVSNQNGRFRLRNVDPGLVKVRFVRIGYAPRTATLIVQPNRTTEVSATMLTQP
;
A
#
# COMPACT_ATOMS: atom_id res chain seq x y z
N VAL A 1 7.38 -18.56 -28.45
CA VAL A 1 8.52 -18.28 -27.55
C VAL A 1 8.07 -18.20 -26.09
N ILE A 2 6.97 -17.51 -25.72
CA ILE A 2 6.45 -17.42 -24.33
C ILE A 2 6.07 -18.78 -23.72
N ARG A 3 5.46 -19.70 -24.49
CA ARG A 3 5.18 -21.07 -24.02
C ARG A 3 6.43 -21.89 -23.67
N SER A 4 7.61 -21.49 -24.16
CA SER A 4 8.85 -22.26 -24.02
C SER A 4 9.61 -21.94 -22.72
N ALA A 5 9.35 -20.80 -22.08
CA ALA A 5 10.01 -20.39 -20.83
C ALA A 5 9.37 -21.05 -19.58
N LEU A 6 8.03 -21.14 -19.53
CA LEU A 6 7.31 -21.84 -18.45
C LEU A 6 7.61 -23.34 -18.39
N LEU A 7 7.86 -23.96 -19.55
CA LEU A 7 8.27 -25.37 -19.63
C LEU A 7 9.70 -25.60 -19.12
N SER A 8 10.59 -24.59 -19.13
CA SER A 8 11.98 -24.77 -18.72
C SER A 8 12.17 -24.65 -17.21
N THR A 9 11.44 -23.77 -16.53
CA THR A 9 11.53 -23.60 -15.06
C THR A 9 10.97 -24.82 -14.32
N ALA A 10 9.85 -25.39 -14.80
CA ALA A 10 9.30 -26.65 -14.29
C ALA A 10 10.26 -27.84 -14.47
N PHE A 11 11.10 -27.81 -15.51
CA PHE A 11 12.07 -28.87 -15.81
C PHE A 11 13.31 -28.80 -14.91
N ILE A 12 13.77 -27.58 -14.56
CA ILE A 12 14.96 -27.37 -13.72
C ILE A 12 14.68 -27.67 -12.24
N ALA A 13 13.50 -27.31 -11.72
CA ALA A 13 13.14 -27.58 -10.32
C ALA A 13 13.05 -29.09 -10.00
N LEU A 14 12.60 -29.92 -10.94
CA LEU A 14 12.52 -31.38 -10.75
C LEU A 14 13.89 -32.09 -10.77
N LEU A 15 14.89 -31.52 -11.45
CA LEU A 15 16.22 -32.12 -11.55
C LEU A 15 17.05 -31.93 -10.26
N ALA A 16 16.71 -30.95 -9.43
CA ALA A 16 17.47 -30.62 -8.22
C ALA A 16 17.21 -31.56 -7.03
N ASN A 17 16.12 -32.32 -7.00
CA ASN A 17 15.83 -33.21 -5.86
C ASN A 17 14.93 -34.42 -6.23
N PRO A 18 15.48 -35.52 -6.77
CA PRO A 18 14.69 -36.66 -7.25
C PRO A 18 13.90 -37.42 -6.18
N GLY A 19 14.21 -37.22 -4.89
CA GLY A 19 13.50 -37.86 -3.77
C GLY A 19 12.09 -37.29 -3.49
N LEU A 20 11.81 -36.06 -3.91
CA LEU A 20 10.50 -35.43 -3.72
C LEU A 20 9.50 -35.87 -4.80
N ALA A 21 9.97 -36.28 -5.98
CA ALA A 21 9.14 -36.64 -7.14
C ALA A 21 8.26 -37.91 -6.97
N GLN A 22 8.25 -38.53 -5.78
CA GLN A 22 7.56 -39.79 -5.48
C GLN A 22 6.51 -39.69 -4.37
N LEU A 23 6.27 -38.52 -3.78
CA LEU A 23 5.28 -38.37 -2.70
C LEU A 23 3.86 -38.17 -3.29
N PRO A 24 2.81 -38.78 -2.69
CA PRO A 24 1.43 -38.55 -3.11
C PRO A 24 1.04 -37.07 -3.02
N GLY A 25 0.22 -36.58 -3.96
CA GLY A 25 -0.22 -35.17 -4.01
C GLY A 25 -0.85 -34.66 -2.69
N GLU A 26 -1.48 -35.54 -1.92
CA GLU A 26 -2.03 -35.23 -0.59
C GLU A 26 -0.96 -34.77 0.42
N LEU A 27 0.26 -35.30 0.36
CA LEU A 27 1.33 -34.92 1.28
C LEU A 27 1.91 -33.54 0.96
N TYR A 28 1.91 -33.16 -0.33
CA TYR A 28 2.29 -31.82 -0.78
C TYR A 28 1.29 -30.75 -0.36
N HIS A 29 -0.01 -31.05 -0.45
CA HIS A 29 -1.06 -30.15 0.06
C HIS A 29 -0.85 -29.88 1.54
N LYS A 30 -0.67 -30.94 2.33
CA LYS A 30 -0.44 -30.82 3.77
C LYS A 30 0.79 -29.97 4.10
N ALA A 31 1.92 -30.21 3.46
CA ALA A 31 3.15 -29.46 3.74
C ALA A 31 3.08 -27.99 3.29
N CYS A 32 2.40 -27.69 2.18
CA CYS A 32 2.09 -26.31 1.79
C CYS A 32 1.13 -25.64 2.80
N ASP A 33 0.14 -26.37 3.32
CA ASP A 33 -0.81 -25.90 4.34
C ASP A 33 -0.17 -25.72 5.73
N GLU A 34 0.88 -26.47 6.02
CA GLU A 34 1.74 -26.28 7.20
C GLU A 34 2.69 -25.06 7.06
N GLY A 35 2.65 -24.37 5.91
CA GLY A 35 3.26 -23.06 5.72
C GLY A 35 4.62 -23.08 5.02
N ASP A 36 5.05 -24.20 4.43
CA ASP A 36 6.29 -24.25 3.65
C ASP A 36 6.09 -23.60 2.26
N PRO A 37 6.67 -22.41 2.01
CA PRO A 37 6.46 -21.66 0.77
C PRO A 37 7.11 -22.33 -0.45
N TYR A 38 8.22 -23.04 -0.23
CA TYR A 38 8.91 -23.79 -1.28
C TYR A 38 8.05 -24.95 -1.77
N VAL A 39 7.43 -25.68 -0.84
CA VAL A 39 6.50 -26.78 -1.17
C VAL A 39 5.26 -26.25 -1.89
N CYS A 40 4.74 -25.09 -1.49
CA CYS A 40 3.64 -24.44 -2.21
C CYS A 40 4.02 -24.13 -3.67
N ASN A 41 5.23 -23.64 -3.94
CA ASN A 41 5.70 -23.41 -5.30
C ASN A 41 5.79 -24.71 -6.12
N LEU A 42 6.34 -25.78 -5.53
CA LEU A 42 6.42 -27.09 -6.20
C LEU A 42 5.03 -27.66 -6.54
N LEU A 43 4.08 -27.56 -5.62
CA LEU A 43 2.71 -27.99 -5.86
C LEU A 43 2.03 -27.15 -6.95
N GLY A 44 2.33 -25.86 -7.01
CA GLY A 44 1.92 -24.97 -8.10
C GLY A 44 2.41 -25.49 -9.46
N ILE A 45 3.69 -25.86 -9.57
CA ILE A 45 4.27 -26.44 -10.79
C ILE A 45 3.59 -27.76 -11.18
N MET A 46 3.26 -28.61 -10.20
CA MET A 46 2.55 -29.86 -10.45
C MET A 46 1.15 -29.62 -11.02
N HIS A 47 0.38 -28.69 -10.45
CA HIS A 47 -0.93 -28.30 -10.98
C HIS A 47 -0.84 -27.57 -12.33
N GLU A 48 0.21 -26.79 -12.59
CA GLU A 48 0.40 -26.14 -13.88
C GLU A 48 0.70 -27.15 -15.01
N SER A 49 1.56 -28.12 -14.70
CA SER A 49 2.01 -29.14 -15.65
C SER A 49 1.05 -30.33 -15.78
N GLY A 50 0.24 -30.61 -14.76
CA GLY A 50 -0.57 -31.83 -14.68
C GLY A 50 0.23 -33.09 -14.36
N ARG A 51 1.46 -32.94 -13.83
CA ARG A 51 2.30 -34.07 -13.43
C ARG A 51 2.02 -34.39 -11.97
N ALA A 52 1.75 -35.66 -11.67
CA ALA A 52 1.41 -36.20 -10.36
C ALA A 52 0.07 -35.72 -9.74
N VAL A 53 -0.50 -34.61 -10.21
CA VAL A 53 -1.84 -34.10 -9.82
C VAL A 53 -2.62 -33.65 -11.06
N THR A 54 -3.94 -33.51 -10.91
CA THR A 54 -4.80 -32.95 -11.96
C THR A 54 -4.37 -31.53 -12.31
N LYS A 55 -4.20 -31.27 -13.61
CA LYS A 55 -3.87 -29.94 -14.12
C LYS A 55 -4.97 -28.94 -13.76
N ASP A 56 -4.61 -27.89 -13.03
CA ASP A 56 -5.50 -26.79 -12.69
C ASP A 56 -4.70 -25.49 -12.54
N LEU A 57 -4.85 -24.59 -13.50
CA LEU A 57 -4.11 -23.33 -13.52
C LEU A 57 -4.62 -22.33 -12.47
N SER A 58 -5.88 -22.43 -12.05
CA SER A 58 -6.41 -21.57 -10.99
C SER A 58 -5.79 -21.96 -9.65
N ILE A 59 -5.73 -23.27 -9.36
CA ILE A 59 -5.04 -23.79 -8.17
C ILE A 59 -3.55 -23.44 -8.21
N ALA A 60 -2.88 -23.61 -9.36
CA ALA A 60 -1.47 -23.25 -9.52
C ALA A 60 -1.20 -21.76 -9.19
N SER A 61 -2.03 -20.84 -9.71
CA SER A 61 -1.88 -19.42 -9.43
C SER A 61 -2.02 -19.05 -7.95
N ASN A 62 -2.93 -19.74 -7.23
CA ASN A 62 -3.13 -19.52 -5.81
C ASN A 62 -1.94 -20.06 -5.00
N LEU A 63 -1.43 -21.24 -5.37
CA LEU A 63 -0.24 -21.82 -4.74
C LEU A 63 1.02 -20.98 -4.94
N TYR A 64 1.23 -20.43 -6.15
CA TYR A 64 2.33 -19.50 -6.40
C TYR A 64 2.19 -18.20 -5.60
N ARG A 65 0.96 -17.71 -5.42
CA ARG A 65 0.70 -16.56 -4.55
C ARG A 65 1.10 -16.85 -3.10
N ARG A 66 0.63 -17.97 -2.55
CA ARG A 66 1.00 -18.41 -1.19
C ARG A 66 2.51 -18.57 -1.03
N ALA A 67 3.17 -19.15 -2.04
CA ALA A 67 4.63 -19.27 -2.06
C ALA A 67 5.31 -17.90 -2.03
N CYS A 68 4.88 -16.98 -2.91
CA CYS A 68 5.40 -15.62 -2.97
C CYS A 68 5.21 -14.85 -1.65
N GLU A 69 4.00 -14.89 -1.08
CA GLU A 69 3.66 -14.27 0.21
C GLU A 69 4.44 -14.90 1.37
N GLY A 70 4.78 -16.19 1.28
CA GLY A 70 5.65 -16.89 2.22
C GLY A 70 7.15 -16.63 2.02
N GLY A 71 7.55 -15.85 1.02
CA GLY A 71 8.95 -15.49 0.75
C GLY A 71 9.69 -16.39 -0.24
N GLU A 72 9.01 -17.36 -0.88
CA GLU A 72 9.58 -18.12 -1.99
C GLU A 72 9.51 -17.29 -3.28
N LEU A 73 10.66 -16.70 -3.64
CA LEU A 73 10.80 -15.78 -4.77
C LEU A 73 10.53 -16.42 -6.13
N MET A 74 10.76 -17.74 -6.29
CA MET A 74 10.34 -18.44 -7.50
C MET A 74 8.82 -18.48 -7.64
N GLY A 75 8.09 -18.52 -6.52
CA GLY A 75 6.63 -18.38 -6.51
C GLY A 75 6.20 -17.03 -7.06
N CYS A 76 6.88 -15.95 -6.68
CA CYS A 76 6.64 -14.61 -7.24
C CYS A 76 6.92 -14.58 -8.76
N THR A 77 8.06 -15.14 -9.19
CA THR A 77 8.42 -15.22 -10.61
C THR A 77 7.36 -15.96 -11.43
N ASN A 78 6.93 -17.14 -10.97
CA ASN A 78 5.94 -17.96 -11.66
C ASN A 78 4.57 -17.29 -11.71
N LEU A 79 4.12 -16.67 -10.62
CA LEU A 79 2.89 -15.90 -10.60
C LEU A 79 2.96 -14.69 -11.55
N GLY A 80 4.12 -14.02 -11.61
CA GLY A 80 4.35 -12.90 -12.52
C GLY A 80 4.20 -13.33 -13.99
N LEU A 81 4.79 -14.46 -14.37
CA LEU A 81 4.64 -15.03 -15.72
C LEU A 81 3.17 -15.40 -16.03
N MET A 82 2.42 -15.91 -15.05
CA MET A 82 0.99 -16.22 -15.24
C MET A 82 0.17 -14.95 -15.50
N TYR A 83 0.42 -13.87 -14.77
CA TYR A 83 -0.23 -12.58 -15.00
C TYR A 83 0.19 -11.92 -16.31
N GLU A 84 1.47 -11.99 -16.69
CA GLU A 84 1.94 -11.46 -17.97
C GLU A 84 1.29 -12.19 -19.15
N ALA A 85 1.20 -13.52 -19.07
CA ALA A 85 0.68 -14.36 -20.16
C ALA A 85 -0.85 -14.56 -20.13
N GLY A 86 -1.52 -14.17 -19.04
CA GLY A 86 -2.97 -14.42 -18.85
C GLY A 86 -3.32 -15.91 -18.74
N ILE A 87 -2.45 -16.70 -18.14
CA ILE A 87 -2.61 -18.17 -18.02
C ILE A 87 -3.15 -18.47 -16.62
N GLY A 88 -4.34 -19.04 -16.51
CA GLY A 88 -4.96 -19.38 -15.22
C GLY A 88 -5.48 -18.19 -14.41
N VAL A 89 -5.13 -16.98 -14.83
CA VAL A 89 -5.55 -15.69 -14.28
C VAL A 89 -5.87 -14.73 -15.43
N THR A 90 -6.71 -13.74 -15.17
CA THR A 90 -6.87 -12.62 -16.11
C THR A 90 -5.52 -11.92 -16.27
N PRO A 91 -5.06 -11.66 -17.52
CA PRO A 91 -3.78 -10.99 -17.73
C PRO A 91 -3.74 -9.63 -17.03
N ASP A 92 -2.65 -9.40 -16.31
CA ASP A 92 -2.40 -8.18 -15.54
C ASP A 92 -0.89 -7.87 -15.59
N PRO A 93 -0.41 -7.23 -16.68
CA PRO A 93 1.01 -7.03 -16.90
C PRO A 93 1.70 -6.22 -15.80
N ALA A 94 0.95 -5.40 -15.09
CA ALA A 94 1.50 -4.55 -14.07
C ALA A 94 1.60 -5.24 -12.70
N ARG A 95 0.68 -6.16 -12.41
CA ARG A 95 0.89 -7.12 -11.32
C ARG A 95 2.07 -8.04 -11.58
N ALA A 96 2.29 -8.42 -12.84
CA ALA A 96 3.49 -9.15 -13.24
C ALA A 96 4.76 -8.35 -12.96
N VAL A 97 4.83 -7.07 -13.34
CA VAL A 97 5.94 -6.15 -13.02
C VAL A 97 6.20 -6.09 -11.50
N GLY A 98 5.15 -5.93 -10.69
CA GLY A 98 5.30 -5.91 -9.23
C GLY A 98 5.92 -7.20 -8.68
N LEU A 99 5.45 -8.36 -9.15
CA LEU A 99 5.97 -9.66 -8.75
C LEU A 99 7.41 -9.90 -9.22
N PHE A 100 7.73 -9.51 -10.46
CA PHE A 100 9.10 -9.56 -10.98
C PHE A 100 10.04 -8.65 -10.20
N ARG A 101 9.58 -7.46 -9.79
CA ARG A 101 10.37 -6.56 -8.95
C ARG A 101 10.71 -7.17 -7.60
N VAL A 102 9.71 -7.70 -6.89
CA VAL A 102 9.92 -8.38 -5.59
C VAL A 102 10.93 -9.52 -5.74
N ALA A 103 10.76 -10.37 -6.75
CA ALA A 103 11.66 -11.48 -7.00
C ALA A 103 13.07 -11.02 -7.40
N CYS A 104 13.19 -10.00 -8.24
CA CYS A 104 14.46 -9.42 -8.68
C CYS A 104 15.24 -8.80 -7.52
N GLU A 105 14.57 -7.99 -6.69
CA GLU A 105 15.15 -7.41 -5.47
C GLU A 105 15.61 -8.49 -4.48
N GLY A 106 14.92 -9.62 -4.45
CA GLY A 106 15.33 -10.81 -3.69
C GLY A 106 16.43 -11.66 -4.35
N GLY A 107 16.95 -11.27 -5.52
CA GLY A 107 18.06 -11.94 -6.21
C GLY A 107 17.65 -12.98 -7.26
N GLN A 108 16.38 -13.07 -7.64
CA GLN A 108 15.94 -13.94 -8.75
C GLN A 108 16.25 -13.29 -10.10
N GLN A 109 17.35 -13.75 -10.70
CA GLN A 109 17.84 -13.24 -11.98
C GLN A 109 16.80 -13.31 -13.11
N LEU A 110 16.04 -14.42 -13.20
CA LEU A 110 15.01 -14.58 -14.23
C LEU A 110 13.97 -13.46 -14.17
N SER A 111 13.61 -13.05 -12.95
CA SER A 111 12.67 -11.96 -12.72
C SER A 111 13.25 -10.59 -13.02
N CYS A 112 14.55 -10.36 -12.78
CA CYS A 112 15.21 -9.13 -13.26
C CYS A 112 15.17 -9.03 -14.79
N GLU A 113 15.45 -10.13 -15.50
CA GLU A 113 15.36 -10.17 -16.96
C GLU A 113 13.93 -9.97 -17.48
N GLN A 114 12.93 -10.52 -16.78
CA GLN A 114 11.53 -10.24 -17.11
C GLN A 114 11.20 -8.76 -16.87
N LEU A 115 11.65 -8.21 -15.73
CA LEU A 115 11.43 -6.83 -15.35
C LEU A 115 11.99 -5.88 -16.40
N ASP A 116 13.25 -6.05 -16.81
CA ASP A 116 13.91 -5.27 -17.86
C ASP A 116 13.13 -5.31 -19.19
N ARG A 117 12.53 -6.46 -19.53
CA ARG A 117 11.69 -6.59 -20.72
C ARG A 117 10.35 -5.86 -20.57
N THR A 118 9.76 -5.90 -19.39
CA THR A 118 8.43 -5.31 -19.10
C THR A 118 8.46 -3.82 -18.76
N GLU A 119 9.57 -3.27 -18.26
CA GLU A 119 9.72 -1.84 -17.94
C GLU A 119 9.67 -0.94 -19.18
N PHE A 120 9.85 -1.50 -20.38
CA PHE A 120 9.71 -0.73 -21.61
C PHE A 120 8.24 -0.44 -21.99
N THR A 121 7.25 -1.03 -21.30
CA THR A 121 5.83 -0.94 -21.69
C THR A 121 4.86 -0.48 -20.59
N LEU A 122 5.26 -0.45 -19.32
CA LEU A 122 4.42 0.04 -18.21
C LEU A 122 5.16 1.04 -17.32
N PRO A 123 4.47 2.05 -16.78
CA PRO A 123 5.11 3.01 -15.88
C PRO A 123 5.54 2.32 -14.57
N ALA A 124 6.72 2.68 -14.07
CA ALA A 124 7.28 2.16 -12.82
C ALA A 124 6.42 2.46 -11.58
N GLN A 125 5.47 3.38 -11.72
CA GLN A 125 4.51 3.85 -10.72
C GLN A 125 3.12 3.98 -11.35
N PHE A 126 2.09 3.83 -10.53
CA PHE A 126 0.70 3.78 -10.97
C PHE A 126 -0.13 4.91 -10.37
N ASN A 127 -0.91 5.55 -11.24
CA ASN A 127 -1.98 6.43 -10.80
C ASN A 127 -3.24 5.59 -10.57
N ARG A 128 -4.01 5.93 -9.53
CA ARG A 128 -5.27 5.28 -9.19
C ARG A 128 -6.32 6.33 -8.88
N ILE A 129 -7.41 6.24 -9.61
CA ILE A 129 -8.64 6.95 -9.28
C ILE A 129 -9.51 6.01 -8.44
N GLY A 130 -10.10 6.54 -7.37
CA GLY A 130 -11.03 5.81 -6.52
C GLY A 130 -12.17 6.71 -6.04
N ARG A 131 -13.08 6.13 -5.27
CA ARG A 131 -14.19 6.84 -4.63
C ARG A 131 -14.24 6.54 -3.14
N VAL A 132 -14.62 7.53 -2.36
CA VAL A 132 -14.93 7.41 -0.95
C VAL A 132 -16.43 7.55 -0.77
N GLY A 133 -17.04 6.63 -0.04
CA GLY A 133 -18.49 6.62 0.19
C GLY A 133 -18.88 6.23 1.62
N ASP A 134 -20.13 6.49 1.97
CA ASP A 134 -20.74 6.01 3.21
C ASP A 134 -21.01 4.51 3.11
N ALA A 135 -20.64 3.75 4.13
CA ALA A 135 -20.79 2.29 4.13
C ALA A 135 -22.24 1.79 4.16
N GLU A 136 -23.20 2.60 4.60
CA GLU A 136 -24.61 2.24 4.67
C GLU A 136 -25.37 2.78 3.45
N THR A 137 -25.21 4.08 3.16
CA THR A 137 -26.00 4.73 2.09
C THR A 137 -25.33 4.68 0.72
N HIS A 138 -24.03 4.35 0.66
CA HIS A 138 -23.19 4.45 -0.55
C HIS A 138 -23.10 5.87 -1.14
N GLU A 139 -23.54 6.88 -0.39
CA GLU A 139 -23.44 8.27 -0.83
C GLU A 139 -21.97 8.71 -0.88
N PRO A 140 -21.59 9.55 -1.87
CA PRO A 140 -20.22 10.01 -2.01
C PRO A 140 -19.81 10.91 -0.83
N LEU A 141 -18.58 10.70 -0.36
CA LEU A 141 -18.02 11.46 0.76
C LEU A 141 -16.89 12.40 0.29
N SER A 142 -17.08 13.69 0.52
CA SER A 142 -16.40 14.80 -0.14
C SER A 142 -15.36 15.59 0.62
N GLU A 143 -14.73 15.17 1.69
CA GLU A 143 -13.55 15.87 2.24
C GLU A 143 -12.76 14.80 2.99
N ALA A 144 -12.74 13.61 2.42
CA ALA A 144 -12.08 12.47 3.00
C ALA A 144 -10.62 12.53 2.59
N ILE A 145 -9.74 12.42 3.57
CA ILE A 145 -8.32 12.22 3.29
C ILE A 145 -8.12 10.74 3.03
N VAL A 146 -7.51 10.42 1.89
CA VAL A 146 -6.97 9.09 1.57
C VAL A 146 -5.46 9.21 1.54
N GLU A 147 -4.76 8.39 2.32
CA GLU A 147 -3.31 8.46 2.44
C GLU A 147 -2.65 7.09 2.44
N LEU A 148 -1.42 7.05 1.91
CA LEU A 148 -0.51 5.92 1.94
C LEU A 148 0.65 6.32 2.87
N PRO A 149 0.56 6.04 4.18
CA PRO A 149 1.44 6.64 5.18
C PRO A 149 2.93 6.38 4.93
N LEU A 150 3.27 5.16 4.48
CA LEU A 150 4.67 4.77 4.21
C LEU A 150 5.27 5.49 3.00
N LEU A 151 4.44 5.91 2.05
CA LEU A 151 4.86 6.63 0.85
C LEU A 151 4.70 8.15 0.98
N GLY A 152 4.01 8.62 2.03
CA GLY A 152 3.69 10.05 2.20
C GLY A 152 2.74 10.62 1.15
N ILE A 153 2.11 9.75 0.34
CA ILE A 153 1.13 10.11 -0.68
C ILE A 153 -0.21 10.38 0.00
N ARG A 154 -0.89 11.45 -0.41
CA ARG A 154 -2.17 11.86 0.13
C ARG A 154 -3.06 12.46 -0.95
N ALA A 155 -4.35 12.20 -0.85
CA ALA A 155 -5.39 12.76 -1.69
C ALA A 155 -6.59 13.21 -0.84
N VAL A 156 -7.35 14.18 -1.34
CA VAL A 156 -8.60 14.63 -0.71
C VAL A 156 -9.72 14.38 -1.72
N SER A 157 -10.81 13.77 -1.26
CA SER A 157 -11.94 13.48 -2.14
C SER A 157 -12.73 14.73 -2.55
N ASP A 158 -13.20 14.75 -3.81
CA ASP A 158 -14.03 15.80 -4.40
C ASP A 158 -15.51 15.71 -3.93
N PRO A 159 -16.39 16.65 -4.30
CA PRO A 159 -17.84 16.58 -4.02
C PRO A 159 -18.55 15.30 -4.48
N GLN A 160 -18.00 14.58 -5.46
CA GLN A 160 -18.51 13.29 -5.95
C GLN A 160 -17.83 12.08 -5.28
N GLY A 161 -17.02 12.34 -4.25
CA GLY A 161 -16.27 11.37 -3.47
C GLY A 161 -15.03 10.84 -4.18
N ARG A 162 -14.69 11.36 -5.37
CA ARG A 162 -13.55 10.86 -6.15
C ARG A 162 -12.24 11.39 -5.60
N PHE A 163 -11.21 10.57 -5.65
CA PHE A 163 -9.84 10.96 -5.31
C PHE A 163 -8.89 10.32 -6.32
N GLU A 164 -7.71 10.91 -6.43
CA GLU A 164 -6.62 10.39 -7.27
C GLU A 164 -5.35 10.34 -6.42
N ILE A 165 -4.71 9.17 -6.43
CA ILE A 165 -3.36 8.97 -5.89
C ILE A 165 -2.45 8.67 -7.06
N GLU A 166 -1.34 9.37 -7.14
CA GLU A 166 -0.38 9.30 -8.25
C GLU A 166 0.92 8.69 -7.75
N ASP A 167 1.75 8.23 -8.68
CA ASP A 167 3.14 7.86 -8.40
C ASP A 167 3.31 6.72 -7.36
N VAL A 168 2.33 5.81 -7.28
CA VAL A 168 2.37 4.68 -6.34
C VAL A 168 3.20 3.53 -6.91
N PRO A 169 4.27 3.05 -6.24
CA PRO A 169 5.01 1.87 -6.67
C PRO A 169 4.10 0.63 -6.69
N PRO A 170 4.34 -0.35 -7.57
CA PRO A 170 3.60 -1.61 -7.57
C PRO A 170 3.77 -2.39 -6.26
N GLY A 171 2.79 -3.27 -6.00
CA GLY A 171 2.72 -4.12 -4.82
C GLY A 171 1.65 -3.70 -3.82
N GLN A 172 1.65 -4.34 -2.66
CA GLN A 172 0.67 -4.10 -1.61
C GLN A 172 1.05 -2.91 -0.74
N HIS A 173 0.14 -1.95 -0.62
CA HIS A 173 0.33 -0.75 0.20
C HIS A 173 -0.81 -0.58 1.20
N LEU A 174 -0.46 -0.16 2.41
CA LEU A 174 -1.42 0.25 3.41
C LEU A 174 -2.05 1.60 3.01
N VAL A 175 -3.37 1.64 2.95
CA VAL A 175 -4.16 2.83 2.65
C VAL A 175 -5.06 3.13 3.84
N GLN A 176 -5.08 4.39 4.25
CA GLN A 176 -5.98 4.90 5.28
C GLN A 176 -6.93 5.92 4.67
N ALA A 177 -8.21 5.82 5.00
CA ALA A 177 -9.21 6.80 4.63
C ALA A 177 -9.93 7.30 5.87
N GLN A 178 -10.07 8.62 5.99
CA GLN A 178 -10.70 9.25 7.13
C GLN A 178 -11.51 10.48 6.71
N ARG A 179 -12.62 10.72 7.42
CA ARG A 179 -13.47 11.89 7.23
C ARG A 179 -14.02 12.39 8.57
N LEU A 180 -14.28 13.69 8.69
CA LEU A 180 -15.01 14.26 9.82
C LEU A 180 -16.35 13.54 10.03
N GLY A 181 -16.61 13.07 11.25
CA GLY A 181 -17.83 12.34 11.61
C GLY A 181 -17.84 10.86 11.21
N TYR A 182 -16.74 10.35 10.63
CA TYR A 182 -16.57 8.96 10.25
C TYR A 182 -15.41 8.31 11.01
N GLY A 183 -15.45 6.99 11.14
CA GLY A 183 -14.31 6.22 11.61
C GLY A 183 -13.15 6.22 10.61
N VAL A 184 -11.95 5.84 11.05
CA VAL A 184 -10.81 5.63 10.16
C VAL A 184 -10.93 4.24 9.53
N LEU A 185 -10.92 4.17 8.20
CA LEU A 185 -10.77 2.92 7.46
C LEU A 185 -9.28 2.69 7.22
N THR A 186 -8.82 1.46 7.49
CA THR A 186 -7.48 1.00 7.10
C THR A 186 -7.65 -0.24 6.23
N ALA A 187 -7.02 -0.25 5.07
CA ALA A 187 -7.09 -1.34 4.10
C ALA A 187 -5.72 -1.55 3.43
N THR A 188 -5.45 -2.76 2.95
CA THR A 188 -4.30 -3.05 2.10
C THR A 188 -4.78 -3.09 0.65
N LEU A 189 -4.16 -2.30 -0.22
CA LEU A 189 -4.49 -2.23 -1.65
C LEU A 189 -3.29 -2.68 -2.47
N ASP A 190 -3.56 -3.48 -3.50
CA ASP A 190 -2.55 -3.87 -4.48
C ASP A 190 -2.42 -2.79 -5.57
N PHE A 191 -1.20 -2.53 -6.05
CA PHE A 191 -0.92 -1.59 -7.11
C PHE A 191 -0.18 -2.30 -8.28
N PRO A 192 -0.75 -2.28 -9.49
CA PRO A 192 -2.16 -1.98 -9.74
C PRO A 192 -3.05 -3.16 -9.31
N GLY A 193 -4.10 -2.83 -8.56
CA GLY A 193 -5.21 -3.72 -8.28
C GLY A 193 -6.48 -3.28 -8.99
N ASN A 194 -7.61 -3.54 -8.34
CA ASN A 194 -8.96 -3.28 -8.86
C ASN A 194 -9.14 -1.84 -9.38
N PRO A 195 -9.53 -1.62 -10.66
CA PRO A 195 -9.84 -0.30 -11.22
C PRO A 195 -10.95 0.44 -10.46
N ASP A 196 -11.92 -0.29 -9.92
CA ASP A 196 -13.08 0.27 -9.22
C ASP A 196 -12.83 0.34 -7.70
N LEU A 197 -11.84 1.12 -7.30
CA LEU A 197 -11.51 1.31 -5.88
C LEU A 197 -12.62 2.13 -5.19
N VAL A 198 -13.38 1.49 -4.31
CA VAL A 198 -14.37 2.15 -3.44
C VAL A 198 -14.00 1.93 -1.97
N LEU A 199 -13.75 3.02 -1.27
CA LEU A 199 -13.45 3.04 0.16
C LEU A 199 -14.71 3.46 0.93
N LEU A 200 -15.30 2.52 1.66
CA LEU A 200 -16.54 2.75 2.40
C LEU A 200 -16.24 3.04 3.87
N LEU A 201 -16.51 4.27 4.31
CA LEU A 201 -16.35 4.65 5.72
C LEU A 201 -17.64 4.41 6.49
N ARG A 202 -17.49 3.88 7.70
CA ARG A 202 -18.59 3.76 8.65
C ARG A 202 -18.74 5.05 9.45
N LYS A 203 -19.98 5.50 9.59
CA LYS A 203 -20.30 6.70 10.37
C LYS A 203 -19.88 6.50 11.82
N GLY A 204 -19.23 7.50 12.38
CA GLY A 204 -18.86 7.52 13.79
C GLY A 204 -20.09 7.70 14.67
N PRO A 205 -19.95 7.54 16.00
CA PRO A 205 -21.03 7.80 16.93
C PRO A 205 -21.56 9.24 16.76
N ALA A 206 -22.88 9.40 16.86
CA ALA A 206 -23.52 10.71 16.80
C ALA A 206 -23.08 11.56 17.99
N GLY A 207 -22.14 12.48 17.75
CA GLY A 207 -21.65 13.46 18.71
C GLY A 207 -21.78 14.88 18.16
N ASP A 208 -21.48 15.88 18.98
CA ASP A 208 -21.42 17.26 18.53
C ASP A 208 -20.26 17.43 17.54
N LEU A 209 -20.57 17.41 16.24
CA LEU A 209 -19.61 17.57 15.16
C LEU A 209 -18.99 18.98 15.09
N ARG A 210 -19.46 19.92 15.91
CA ARG A 210 -18.93 21.29 16.00
C ARG A 210 -18.02 21.50 17.20
N ALA A 211 -17.96 20.54 18.12
CA ALA A 211 -17.10 20.64 19.28
C ALA A 211 -15.63 20.75 18.83
N PRO A 212 -14.85 21.68 19.41
CA PRO A 212 -13.46 21.85 19.00
C PRO A 212 -12.62 20.61 19.28
N GLY A 213 -11.64 20.36 18.42
CA GLY A 213 -10.61 19.35 18.64
C GLY A 213 -9.30 19.96 19.16
N THR A 214 -8.33 19.07 19.36
CA THR A 214 -6.94 19.43 19.70
C THR A 214 -6.02 18.86 18.63
N VAL A 215 -5.00 19.61 18.22
CA VAL A 215 -3.91 19.09 17.37
C VAL A 215 -2.63 19.08 18.19
N GLU A 216 -2.00 17.92 18.31
CA GLU A 216 -0.74 17.73 19.03
C GLU A 216 0.29 17.11 18.11
N GLY A 217 1.56 17.31 18.43
CA GLY A 217 2.58 16.79 17.55
C GLY A 217 4.00 17.08 17.97
N ARG A 218 4.91 16.67 17.08
CA ARG A 218 6.34 16.96 17.18
C ARG A 218 6.82 17.55 15.86
N VAL A 219 7.72 18.52 15.96
CA VAL A 219 8.44 19.09 14.82
C VAL A 219 9.90 18.65 14.89
N ILE A 220 10.41 18.12 13.78
CA ILE A 220 11.79 17.61 13.65
C ILE A 220 12.49 18.21 12.42
N ASP A 221 13.81 18.23 12.45
CA ASP A 221 14.65 18.52 11.28
C ASP A 221 14.70 17.31 10.35
N GLY A 222 14.66 17.54 9.03
CA GLY A 222 14.80 16.50 8.01
C GLY A 222 16.19 15.86 7.92
N ILE A 223 17.26 16.55 8.33
CA ILE A 223 18.64 16.05 8.13
C ILE A 223 19.21 15.35 9.38
N GLY A 224 18.49 15.34 10.51
CA GLY A 224 19.01 14.68 11.72
C GLY A 224 17.97 14.16 12.71
N ASN A 225 16.68 14.23 12.37
CA ASN A 225 15.57 13.87 13.28
C ASN A 225 15.64 14.61 14.64
N ILE A 226 16.30 15.78 14.65
CA ILE A 226 16.50 16.62 15.83
C ILE A 226 15.20 17.36 16.10
N SER A 227 14.78 17.45 17.37
CA SER A 227 13.59 18.21 17.75
C SER A 227 13.78 19.71 17.55
N LEU A 228 12.79 20.35 16.93
CA LEU A 228 12.86 21.78 16.65
C LEU A 228 12.00 22.57 17.65
N ALA A 229 12.69 23.31 18.52
CA ALA A 229 12.08 24.28 19.41
C ALA A 229 11.81 25.61 18.71
N ASN A 230 10.88 26.40 19.25
CA ASN A 230 10.54 27.74 18.76
C ASN A 230 10.05 27.76 17.31
N VAL A 231 9.37 26.70 16.86
CA VAL A 231 8.63 26.68 15.60
C VAL A 231 7.28 27.35 15.87
N ASP A 232 6.92 28.36 15.09
CA ASP A 232 5.57 28.94 15.09
C ASP A 232 4.62 27.99 14.34
N ILE A 233 3.56 27.55 15.02
CA ILE A 233 2.54 26.67 14.45
C ILE A 233 1.20 27.40 14.51
N SER A 234 0.55 27.53 13.36
CA SER A 234 -0.72 28.26 13.24
C SER A 234 -1.70 27.51 12.34
N VAL A 235 -2.99 27.53 12.68
CA VAL A 235 -4.06 27.04 11.80
C VAL A 235 -4.42 28.14 10.80
N LEU A 236 -4.31 27.85 9.51
CA LEU A 236 -4.66 28.79 8.44
C LEU A 236 -6.17 29.04 8.45
N GLY A 237 -6.56 30.31 8.33
CA GLY A 237 -7.97 30.74 8.44
C GLY A 237 -8.47 30.94 9.87
N GLN A 238 -7.73 30.48 10.89
CA GLN A 238 -8.07 30.67 12.30
C GLN A 238 -6.91 31.39 13.04
N PRO A 239 -6.80 32.74 12.93
CA PRO A 239 -5.63 33.47 13.42
C PRO A 239 -5.43 33.41 14.95
N ARG A 240 -6.46 33.01 15.71
CA ARG A 240 -6.39 32.84 17.17
C ARG A 240 -5.84 31.47 17.59
N THR A 241 -5.71 30.53 16.66
CA THR A 241 -5.31 29.15 16.93
C THR A 241 -3.84 28.97 16.54
N ARG A 242 -2.95 29.45 17.41
CA ARG A 242 -1.49 29.37 17.23
C ARG A 242 -0.79 28.90 18.51
N THR A 243 0.37 28.29 18.35
CA THR A 243 1.23 27.84 19.44
C THR A 243 2.69 27.83 18.98
N VAL A 244 3.60 27.56 19.90
CA VAL A 244 5.03 27.44 19.60
C VAL A 244 5.53 26.10 20.14
N SER A 245 6.41 25.42 19.40
CA SER A 245 7.01 24.17 19.86
C SER A 245 7.98 24.40 21.02
N ASN A 246 7.96 23.50 22.01
CA ASN A 246 8.87 23.53 23.15
C ASN A 246 10.27 22.98 22.80
N GLN A 247 11.16 22.91 23.80
CA GLN A 247 12.53 22.41 23.63
C GLN A 247 12.63 20.99 23.06
N ASN A 248 11.60 20.15 23.28
CA ASN A 248 11.51 18.79 22.76
C ASN A 248 10.77 18.72 21.42
N GLY A 249 10.56 19.88 20.77
CA GLY A 249 9.86 20.01 19.50
C GLY A 249 8.36 19.70 19.58
N ARG A 250 7.81 19.50 20.78
CA ARG A 250 6.39 19.19 20.97
C ARG A 250 5.54 20.45 20.99
N PHE A 251 4.33 20.34 20.46
CA PHE A 251 3.36 21.43 20.46
C PHE A 251 1.93 20.93 20.67
N ARG A 252 1.05 21.86 21.06
CA ARG A 252 -0.37 21.60 21.26
C ARG A 252 -1.19 22.82 20.86
N LEU A 253 -2.05 22.65 19.86
CA LEU A 253 -3.09 23.58 19.45
C LEU A 253 -4.42 23.13 20.07
N ARG A 254 -5.03 23.97 20.89
CA ARG A 254 -6.36 23.73 21.47
C ARG A 254 -7.40 24.57 20.74
N ASN A 255 -8.66 24.17 20.88
CA ASN A 255 -9.80 24.91 20.31
C ASN A 255 -9.71 25.05 18.78
N VAL A 256 -9.31 23.97 18.10
CA VAL A 256 -9.25 23.92 16.64
C VAL A 256 -10.63 23.52 16.13
N ASP A 257 -11.22 24.30 15.22
CA ASP A 257 -12.51 23.91 14.64
C ASP A 257 -12.38 22.53 13.94
N PRO A 258 -13.35 21.63 14.13
CA PRO A 258 -13.33 20.31 13.51
C PRO A 258 -13.51 20.40 11.99
N GLY A 259 -12.92 19.45 11.27
CA GLY A 259 -12.94 19.39 9.80
C GLY A 259 -11.56 19.36 9.16
N LEU A 260 -11.51 19.65 7.86
CA LEU A 260 -10.28 19.70 7.09
C LEU A 260 -9.55 21.02 7.38
N VAL A 261 -8.42 20.94 8.08
CA VAL A 261 -7.64 22.12 8.48
C VAL A 261 -6.24 22.09 7.89
N LYS A 262 -5.71 23.27 7.57
CA LYS A 262 -4.32 23.45 7.14
C LYS A 262 -3.52 24.05 8.29
N VAL A 263 -2.51 23.33 8.77
CA VAL A 263 -1.60 23.78 9.82
C VAL A 263 -0.28 24.19 9.19
N ARG A 264 0.11 25.44 9.41
CA ARG A 264 1.36 26.03 8.91
C ARG A 264 2.41 26.03 10.02
N PHE A 265 3.64 25.64 9.65
CA PHE A 265 4.83 25.60 10.48
C PHE A 265 5.87 26.58 9.93
N VAL A 266 6.35 27.50 10.76
CA VAL A 266 7.31 28.53 10.36
C VAL A 266 8.42 28.65 11.41
N ARG A 267 9.68 28.63 10.96
CA ARG A 267 10.86 28.87 11.80
C ARG A 267 11.96 29.47 10.94
N ILE A 268 12.70 30.43 11.49
CA ILE A 268 13.86 31.04 10.83
C ILE A 268 14.90 29.94 10.53
N GLY A 269 15.49 29.97 9.33
CA GLY A 269 16.46 28.97 8.85
C GLY A 269 15.83 27.69 8.27
N TYR A 270 14.49 27.61 8.20
CA TYR A 270 13.78 26.47 7.64
C TYR A 270 12.72 26.92 6.62
N ALA A 271 12.49 26.10 5.60
CA ALA A 271 11.38 26.29 4.68
C ALA A 271 10.03 26.23 5.43
N PRO A 272 9.10 27.18 5.20
CA PRO A 272 7.74 27.05 5.69
C PRO A 272 7.10 25.75 5.21
N ARG A 273 6.42 25.04 6.10
CA ARG A 273 5.71 23.79 5.80
C ARG A 273 4.23 23.94 6.12
N THR A 274 3.37 23.32 5.31
CA THR A 274 1.95 23.20 5.61
C THR A 274 1.56 21.74 5.62
N ALA A 275 0.75 21.34 6.61
CA ALA A 275 0.14 20.02 6.69
C ALA A 275 -1.38 20.17 6.65
N THR A 276 -2.04 19.33 5.84
CA THR A 276 -3.50 19.19 5.84
C THR A 276 -3.87 17.99 6.70
N LEU A 277 -4.83 18.17 7.61
CA LEU A 277 -5.29 17.16 8.56
C LEU A 277 -6.79 17.26 8.80
N ILE A 278 -7.39 16.17 9.28
CA ILE A 278 -8.77 16.18 9.78
C ILE A 278 -8.73 16.29 11.30
N VAL A 279 -9.39 17.32 11.83
CA VAL A 279 -9.63 17.48 13.25
C VAL A 279 -10.99 16.90 13.58
N GLN A 280 -11.00 15.86 14.41
CA GLN A 280 -12.25 15.29 14.92
C GLN A 280 -12.71 16.03 16.19
N PRO A 281 -14.03 16.15 16.40
CA PRO A 281 -14.58 16.83 17.57
C PRO A 281 -14.20 16.10 18.86
N ASN A 282 -13.79 16.84 19.89
CA ASN A 282 -13.38 16.29 21.19
C ASN A 282 -12.29 15.21 21.12
N ARG A 283 -11.50 15.19 20.04
CA ARG A 283 -10.37 14.27 19.84
C ARG A 283 -9.08 15.04 19.70
N THR A 284 -7.98 14.36 20.02
CA THR A 284 -6.63 14.83 19.71
C THR A 284 -6.18 14.18 18.41
N THR A 285 -5.88 15.00 17.41
CA THR A 285 -5.21 14.58 16.18
C THR A 285 -3.71 14.74 16.37
N GLU A 286 -2.95 13.65 16.25
CA GLU A 286 -1.49 13.69 16.30
C GLU A 286 -0.89 13.98 14.91
N VAL A 287 0.16 14.79 14.85
CA VAL A 287 0.89 15.08 13.61
C VAL A 287 2.39 15.15 13.85
N SER A 288 3.17 14.55 12.95
CA SER A 288 4.62 14.72 12.89
C SER A 288 4.98 15.61 11.71
N ALA A 289 5.74 16.68 11.96
CA ALA A 289 6.14 17.62 10.93
C ALA A 289 7.67 17.66 10.80
N THR A 290 8.15 17.39 9.59
CA THR A 290 9.58 17.49 9.27
C THR A 290 9.86 18.80 8.53
N MET A 291 10.72 19.66 9.06
CA MET A 291 11.13 20.89 8.38
C MET A 291 12.49 20.70 7.71
N LEU A 292 12.64 21.23 6.50
CA LEU A 292 13.90 21.20 5.76
C LEU A 292 14.62 22.54 5.93
N THR A 293 15.92 22.48 6.20
CA THR A 293 16.77 23.67 6.30
C THR A 293 16.75 24.43 4.98
N GLN A 294 16.63 25.76 5.06
CA GLN A 294 16.90 26.63 3.92
C GLN A 294 18.28 27.25 4.09
N PRO A 295 19.13 27.24 3.04
CA PRO A 295 20.40 27.93 3.05
C PRO A 295 20.24 29.45 3.20
#